data_AF-A0A6B2LR51-F1
#
_entry.id   AF-A0A6B2LR51-F1
#
_cell.length_a   1.000
_cell.length_b   1.000
_cell.length_c   1.000
_cell.angle_alpha   90.00
_cell.angle_beta   90.00
_cell.angle_gamma   90.00
#
_symmetry.space_group_name_H-M   'P 1'
#
loop_
_entity.id
_entity.type
_entity.pdbx_description
1 polymer ?
#
loop_
_entity_poly.entity_id
_entity_poly.type
_entity_poly.pdbx_seq_one_letter_code
_entity_poly.pdbx_strand_id
1 'polypeptide(L)'
;MLTSPYIHKVGLELHNDIKKLCQDLQCSASFLSCHDIKTHPFYDISEKKSLSGLASVFLDYHIKKTSRLSNWEKSPLTPAQISYAATDAWISLLIFNEMHHQYTQRHTANPPTLPHTS
;
A
#
# COMPACT_ATOMS: atom_id res chain seq x y z
N MET A 1 -13.55 8.02 9.79
CA MET A 1 -12.22 7.98 9.12
C MET A 1 -12.19 6.95 8.00
N LEU A 2 -12.47 5.66 8.29
CA LEU A 2 -12.42 4.57 7.31
C LEU A 2 -13.31 4.81 6.06
N THR A 3 -14.51 5.33 6.23
CA THR A 3 -15.43 5.61 5.10
C THR A 3 -15.23 6.98 4.44
N SER A 4 -14.30 7.82 4.93
CA SER A 4 -14.13 9.19 4.41
C SER A 4 -13.56 9.17 2.98
N PRO A 5 -14.20 9.78 1.97
CA PRO A 5 -13.64 9.84 0.62
C PRO A 5 -12.42 10.77 0.54
N TYR A 6 -12.29 11.71 1.47
CA TYR A 6 -11.20 12.69 1.52
C TYR A 6 -9.89 12.14 2.09
N ILE A 7 -9.91 10.93 2.65
CA ILE A 7 -8.73 10.27 3.19
C ILE A 7 -8.41 9.08 2.30
N HIS A 8 -7.28 9.15 1.60
CA HIS A 8 -6.73 8.05 0.83
C HIS A 8 -6.24 6.95 1.77
N LYS A 9 -6.64 5.70 1.49
CA LYS A 9 -6.12 4.52 2.19
C LYS A 9 -5.19 3.82 1.23
N VAL A 10 -3.99 3.55 1.71
CA VAL A 10 -2.90 3.03 0.91
C VAL A 10 -2.39 1.77 1.58
N GLY A 11 -2.08 0.76 0.78
CA GLY A 11 -1.58 -0.52 1.27
C GLY A 11 -1.32 -1.49 0.14
N LEU A 12 -0.88 -2.68 0.50
CA LEU A 12 -0.62 -3.76 -0.44
C LEU A 12 -1.71 -4.83 -0.31
N GLU A 13 -2.35 -5.23 -1.41
CA GLU A 13 -3.41 -6.26 -1.39
C GLU A 13 -4.61 -5.91 -0.49
N LEU A 14 -4.91 -4.62 -0.39
CA LEU A 14 -5.94 -4.05 0.49
C LEU A 14 -7.33 -4.67 0.29
N HIS A 15 -7.64 -5.22 -0.88
CA HIS A 15 -8.96 -5.75 -1.19
C HIS A 15 -9.45 -6.77 -0.15
N ASN A 16 -8.59 -7.72 0.21
CA ASN A 16 -8.96 -8.77 1.18
C ASN A 16 -9.06 -8.21 2.60
N ASP A 17 -8.15 -7.31 2.98
CA ASP A 17 -8.15 -6.69 4.30
C ASP A 17 -9.38 -5.81 4.50
N ILE A 18 -9.77 -5.03 3.50
CA ILE A 18 -10.98 -4.21 3.50
C ILE A 18 -12.22 -5.10 3.62
N LYS A 19 -12.28 -6.18 2.85
CA LYS A 19 -13.41 -7.11 2.90
C LYS A 19 -13.57 -7.71 4.30
N LYS A 20 -12.47 -8.19 4.90
CA LYS A 20 -12.46 -8.73 6.26
C LYS A 20 -12.84 -7.66 7.28
N LEU A 21 -12.27 -6.47 7.19
CA LEU A 21 -12.59 -5.34 8.06
C LEU A 21 -14.07 -4.94 8.00
N CYS A 22 -14.66 -4.95 6.81
CA CYS A 22 -16.10 -4.69 6.64
C CYS A 22 -16.97 -5.75 7.29
N GLN A 23 -16.55 -7.02 7.21
CA GLN A 23 -17.25 -8.13 7.86
C GLN A 23 -17.17 -7.99 9.38
N ASP A 24 -15.97 -7.73 9.91
CA ASP A 24 -15.72 -7.62 11.35
C ASP A 24 -16.41 -6.39 11.97
N LEU A 25 -16.44 -5.26 11.25
CA LEU A 25 -17.03 -3.99 11.71
C LEU A 25 -18.45 -3.74 11.22
N GLN A 26 -19.05 -4.65 10.45
CA GLN A 26 -20.38 -4.52 9.84
C GLN A 26 -20.57 -3.19 9.08
N CYS A 27 -19.54 -2.73 8.37
CA CYS A 27 -19.59 -1.47 7.60
C CYS A 27 -19.69 -1.72 6.08
N SER A 28 -20.29 -0.78 5.35
CA SER A 28 -20.35 -0.88 3.89
C SER A 28 -18.95 -0.76 3.27
N ALA A 29 -18.61 -1.65 2.34
CA ALA A 29 -17.32 -1.69 1.64
C ALA A 29 -17.09 -0.54 0.63
N SER A 30 -17.76 0.59 0.79
CA SER A 30 -17.63 1.77 -0.07
C SER A 30 -16.39 2.59 0.32
N PHE A 31 -15.21 1.97 0.25
CA PHE A 31 -13.97 2.73 0.33
C PHE A 31 -13.68 3.35 -1.04
N LEU A 32 -14.33 4.50 -1.30
CA LEU A 32 -14.18 5.29 -2.54
C LEU A 32 -12.75 5.74 -2.83
N SER A 33 -11.81 5.58 -1.89
CA SER A 33 -10.48 6.15 -1.94
C SER A 33 -9.44 5.17 -1.37
N CYS A 34 -9.29 4.03 -2.06
CA CYS A 34 -8.28 3.02 -1.76
C CYS A 34 -7.31 2.88 -2.93
N HIS A 35 -6.02 2.90 -2.59
CA HIS A 35 -4.94 2.74 -3.53
C HIS A 35 -4.17 1.48 -3.15
N ASP A 36 -4.38 0.42 -3.93
CA ASP A 36 -3.54 -0.76 -3.83
C ASP A 36 -2.25 -0.49 -4.60
N ILE A 37 -1.14 -0.56 -3.89
CA ILE A 37 0.19 -0.33 -4.46
C ILE A 37 0.39 -1.21 -5.69
N LYS A 38 -0.02 -2.49 -5.67
CA LYS A 38 0.20 -3.44 -6.77
C LYS A 38 -0.49 -3.08 -8.08
N THR A 39 -1.67 -2.47 -7.99
CA THR A 39 -2.52 -2.20 -9.16
C THR A 39 -2.51 -0.73 -9.55
N HIS A 40 -1.73 0.10 -8.84
CA HIS A 40 -1.70 1.52 -9.08
C HIS A 40 -1.09 1.84 -10.46
N PRO A 41 -1.73 2.67 -11.31
CA PRO A 41 -1.30 2.92 -12.69
C PRO A 41 0.04 3.67 -12.83
N PHE A 42 0.64 4.12 -11.72
CA PHE A 42 1.90 4.85 -11.75
C PHE A 42 3.08 3.97 -12.16
N TYR A 43 2.97 2.65 -11.97
CA TYR A 43 4.08 1.74 -12.10
C TYR A 43 3.61 0.31 -12.40
N ASP A 44 4.21 -0.33 -13.40
CA ASP A 44 4.07 -1.77 -13.57
C ASP A 44 5.00 -2.49 -12.59
N ILE A 45 4.43 -2.98 -11.50
CA ILE A 45 5.10 -3.79 -10.48
C ILE A 45 4.50 -5.21 -10.39
N SER A 46 3.88 -5.69 -11.47
CA SER A 46 3.25 -7.02 -11.55
C SER A 46 4.17 -8.18 -11.13
N GLU A 47 5.47 -8.05 -11.39
CA GLU A 47 6.52 -9.01 -10.99
C GLU A 47 6.88 -8.95 -9.49
N LYS A 48 6.61 -7.82 -8.81
CA LYS A 48 7.02 -7.57 -7.42
C LYS A 48 5.85 -7.77 -6.46
N LYS A 49 5.57 -9.03 -6.15
CA LYS A 49 4.36 -9.44 -5.44
C LYS A 49 4.35 -9.23 -3.92
N SER A 50 5.40 -8.71 -3.28
CA SER A 50 5.43 -8.59 -1.81
C SER A 50 5.91 -7.23 -1.33
N LEU A 51 5.43 -6.81 -0.15
CA LEU A 51 5.82 -5.52 0.45
C LEU A 51 7.33 -5.42 0.63
N SER A 52 7.97 -6.53 1.02
CA SER A 52 9.43 -6.59 1.13
C SER A 52 10.12 -6.40 -0.23
N GLY A 53 9.60 -6.97 -1.31
CA GLY A 53 10.18 -6.80 -2.65
C GLY A 53 10.03 -5.36 -3.15
N LEU A 54 8.92 -4.71 -2.82
CA LEU A 54 8.69 -3.30 -3.14
C LEU A 54 9.55 -2.38 -2.27
N ALA A 55 9.68 -2.66 -0.98
CA ALA A 55 10.56 -1.92 -0.08
C ALA A 55 12.02 -1.97 -0.54
N SER A 56 12.50 -3.13 -1.01
CA SER A 56 13.87 -3.23 -1.56
C SER A 56 14.05 -2.41 -2.83
N VAL A 57 12.98 -2.23 -3.62
CA VAL A 57 13.05 -1.53 -4.91
C VAL A 57 12.94 -0.02 -4.75
N PHE A 58 12.03 0.44 -3.89
CA PHE A 58 11.74 1.85 -3.74
C PHE A 58 12.50 2.50 -2.59
N LEU A 59 12.83 1.75 -1.54
CA LEU A 59 13.41 2.29 -0.31
C LEU A 59 14.80 1.72 0.02
N ASP A 60 15.33 0.81 -0.82
CA ASP A 60 16.56 0.04 -0.53
C ASP A 60 16.51 -0.64 0.85
N TYR A 61 15.32 -1.08 1.26
CA TYR A 61 15.06 -1.60 2.60
C TYR A 61 14.53 -3.04 2.58
N HIS A 62 15.03 -3.86 3.51
CA HIS A 62 14.59 -5.25 3.68
C HIS A 62 13.74 -5.43 4.94
N ILE A 63 12.46 -5.80 4.74
CA ILE A 63 11.52 -6.05 5.84
C ILE A 63 11.81 -7.40 6.49
N LYS A 64 11.99 -7.39 7.81
CA LYS A 64 12.10 -8.61 8.62
C LYS A 64 10.72 -9.23 8.83
N LYS A 65 10.50 -10.44 8.32
CA LYS A 65 9.20 -11.15 8.34
C LYS A 65 8.94 -11.93 9.64
N THR A 66 9.36 -11.41 10.80
CA THR A 66 9.47 -12.19 12.04
C THR A 66 8.15 -12.46 12.76
N SER A 67 7.03 -11.83 12.37
CA SER A 67 5.74 -11.98 13.08
C SER A 67 4.54 -12.30 12.19
N ARG A 68 4.75 -12.54 10.89
CA ARG A 68 3.66 -12.84 9.94
C ARG A 68 2.80 -14.04 10.36
N LEU A 69 3.46 -15.12 10.81
CA LEU A 69 2.81 -16.40 11.19
C LEU A 69 2.62 -16.55 12.71
N SER A 70 2.67 -15.45 13.47
CA SER A 70 2.45 -15.48 14.92
C SER A 70 0.96 -15.63 15.29
N ASN A 71 0.65 -16.00 16.54
CA ASN A 71 -0.73 -16.02 17.02
C ASN A 71 -1.24 -14.59 17.26
N TRP A 72 -1.97 -14.04 16.29
CA TRP A 72 -2.55 -12.69 16.33
C TRP A 72 -3.79 -12.56 17.23
N GLU A 73 -4.38 -13.68 17.65
CA GLU A 73 -5.51 -13.71 18.60
C GLU A 73 -5.03 -13.62 20.06
N LYS A 74 -3.71 -13.66 20.30
CA LYS A 74 -3.16 -13.57 21.65
C LYS A 74 -3.36 -12.16 22.22
N SER A 75 -3.93 -12.09 23.42
CA SER A 75 -4.01 -10.86 24.22
C SER A 75 -3.17 -10.99 25.50
N PRO A 76 -2.24 -10.05 25.78
CA PRO A 76 -1.86 -8.91 24.94
C PRO A 76 -0.99 -9.31 23.74
N LEU A 77 -0.99 -8.48 22.71
CA LEU A 77 -0.02 -8.57 21.60
C LEU A 77 1.40 -8.35 22.13
N THR A 78 2.36 -9.05 21.54
CA THR A 78 3.77 -8.88 21.89
C THR A 78 4.34 -7.59 21.28
N PRO A 79 5.40 -7.00 21.86
CA PRO A 79 6.08 -5.84 21.26
C PRO A 79 6.56 -6.08 19.83
N ALA A 80 6.92 -7.33 19.50
CA ALA A 80 7.33 -7.73 18.15
C ALA A 80 6.16 -7.68 17.16
N GLN A 81 4.96 -8.16 17.54
CA GLN A 81 3.75 -8.08 16.72
C GLN A 81 3.33 -6.63 16.46
N ILE A 82 3.36 -5.78 17.49
CA ILE A 82 3.05 -4.35 17.37
C ILE A 82 4.04 -3.67 16.41
N SER A 83 5.34 -3.90 16.61
CA SER A 83 6.39 -3.32 15.76
C SER A 83 6.25 -3.80 14.31
N TYR A 84 5.93 -5.08 14.10
CA TYR A 84 5.70 -5.64 12.77
C TYR A 84 4.50 -4.97 12.08
N ALA A 85 3.36 -4.87 12.75
CA ALA A 85 2.16 -4.23 12.19
C ALA A 85 2.39 -2.75 11.87
N ALA A 86 3.07 -2.02 12.75
CA ALA A 86 3.44 -0.62 12.51
C ALA A 86 4.40 -0.47 11.31
N THR A 87 5.37 -1.38 11.18
CA THR A 87 6.32 -1.39 10.05
C THR A 87 5.61 -1.62 8.72
N ASP A 88 4.67 -2.56 8.67
CA ASP A 88 3.92 -2.91 7.47
C ASP A 88 3.07 -1.71 6.97
N ALA A 89 2.39 -1.02 7.89
CA ALA A 89 1.62 0.18 7.58
C ALA A 89 2.51 1.36 7.14
N TRP A 90 3.61 1.60 7.85
CA TRP A 90 4.52 2.73 7.56
C TRP A 90 5.22 2.56 6.21
N ILE A 91 5.75 1.37 5.94
CA ILE A 91 6.46 1.09 4.68
C ILE A 91 5.52 1.17 3.48
N SER A 92 4.27 0.72 3.62
CA SER A 92 3.26 0.86 2.56
C SER A 92 3.06 2.33 2.15
N LEU A 93 2.95 3.23 3.12
CA LEU A 93 2.84 4.67 2.86
C LEU A 93 4.10 5.23 2.17
N LEU A 94 5.29 4.87 2.65
CA LEU A 94 6.55 5.33 2.08
C LEU A 94 6.72 4.88 0.63
N ILE A 95 6.40 3.62 0.32
CA ILE A 95 6.47 3.09 -1.05
C ILE A 95 5.54 3.89 -1.97
N PHE A 96 4.30 4.14 -1.56
CA PHE A 96 3.35 4.90 -2.38
C PHE A 96 3.82 6.33 -2.63
N ASN A 97 4.34 7.00 -1.61
CA ASN A 97 4.88 8.35 -1.76
C ASN A 97 6.06 8.37 -2.74
N GLU A 98 6.96 7.39 -2.66
CA GLU A 98 8.10 7.27 -3.57
C GLU A 98 7.65 6.97 -5.01
N MET A 99 6.66 6.07 -5.19
CA MET A 99 6.06 5.83 -6.50
C MET A 99 5.47 7.10 -7.11
N HIS A 100 4.71 7.87 -6.32
CA HIS A 100 4.14 9.14 -6.76
C HIS A 100 5.21 10.17 -7.09
N HIS A 101 6.27 10.26 -6.28
CA HIS A 101 7.39 11.15 -6.51
C HIS A 101 8.10 10.85 -7.82
N GLN A 102 8.49 9.60 -8.05
CA GLN A 102 9.16 9.19 -9.29
C GLN A 102 8.25 9.30 -10.52
N TYR A 103 6.95 9.01 -10.38
CA TYR A 103 5.98 9.24 -11.46
C TYR A 103 5.93 10.71 -11.86
N THR A 104 5.83 11.61 -10.87
CA THR A 104 5.79 13.06 -11.09
C THR A 104 7.04 13.53 -11.81
N GLN A 105 8.23 13.14 -11.34
CA GLN A 105 9.50 13.52 -11.96
C GLN A 105 9.61 13.11 -13.44
N ARG A 106 9.19 11.88 -13.78
CA ARG A 106 9.24 11.39 -15.18
C ARG A 106 8.32 12.18 -16.11
N HIS A 107 7.13 12.55 -15.66
CA HIS A 107 6.13 13.24 -16.48
C HIS A 107 6.31 14.76 -16.51
N THR A 108 7.01 15.34 -15.53
CA THR A 108 7.48 16.73 -15.63
C THR A 108 8.70 16.86 -16.54
N ALA A 109 9.54 15.82 -16.63
CA ALA A 109 10.74 15.80 -17.47
C ALA A 109 10.47 15.42 -18.93
N ASN A 110 9.41 14.65 -19.21
CA ASN A 110 8.92 14.31 -20.55
C ASN A 110 7.40 14.48 -20.60
N PRO A 111 6.87 15.64 -21.02
CA PRO A 111 5.44 15.81 -21.19
C PRO A 111 4.94 14.87 -22.30
N PRO A 112 3.78 14.21 -22.12
CA PRO A 112 3.20 13.39 -23.18
C PRO A 112 2.98 14.26 -24.42
N THR A 113 3.53 13.85 -25.56
CA THR A 113 3.24 14.48 -26.84
C THR A 113 1.74 14.36 -27.09
N LEU A 114 1.05 15.49 -27.05
CA LEU A 114 -0.35 15.57 -27.45
C LEU A 114 -0.44 15.02 -28.89
N PRO A 115 -1.35 14.08 -29.18
CA PRO A 115 -1.56 13.66 -30.55
C PRO A 115 -2.00 14.89 -31.34
N HIS A 116 -1.20 15.26 -32.35
CA HIS A 116 -1.58 16.28 -33.32
C HIS A 116 -2.85 15.78 -34.02
N THR A 117 -3.98 16.40 -33.69
CA THR A 117 -5.21 16.24 -34.45
C THR A 117 -5.03 16.98 -35.77
N SER A 118 -4.83 16.24 -36.86
CA SER A 118 -4.97 16.71 -38.23
C SER A 118 -6.43 16.69 -38.65
#